data_AF-A0A3N5KXP7-F1
#
_entry.id   AF-A0A3N5KXP7-F1
#
_cell.length_a   1.000
_cell.length_b   1.000
_cell.length_c   1.000
_cell.angle_alpha   90.00
_cell.angle_beta   90.00
_cell.angle_gamma   90.00
#
_symmetry.space_group_name_H-M   'P 1'
#
loop_
_entity.id
_entity.type
_entity.pdbx_description
1 polymer ?
#
loop_
_entity_poly.entity_id
_entity_poly.type
_entity_poly.pdbx_seq_one_letter_code
_entity_poly.pdbx_strand_id
1 'polypeptide(L)' 'KSALQEAAQARGLPPPRYVIVGESGPDHAKTFAVEARVGGDWIGQAEALTKKAAEQKAAQVLLEKMAAST' A
#
# COMPACT_ATOMS: atom_id res chain seq x y z
N LYS A 1 7.07 -13.05 4.24
CA LYS A 1 5.95 -12.18 4.70
C LYS A 1 6.47 -10.75 4.71
N SER A 2 5.65 -9.74 4.41
CA SER A 2 6.06 -8.34 4.47
C SER A 2 5.76 -7.74 5.84
N ALA A 3 6.45 -6.65 6.21
CA ALA A 3 6.24 -5.96 7.49
C ALA A 3 4.77 -5.53 7.71
N LEU A 4 4.09 -5.06 6.66
CA LEU A 4 2.66 -4.73 6.73
C LEU A 4 1.79 -5.96 7.01
N GLN A 5 2.12 -7.12 6.43
CA GLN A 5 1.38 -8.36 6.68
C GLN A 5 1.55 -8.83 8.14
N GLU A 6 2.75 -8.68 8.69
CA GLU A 6 3.02 -9.00 10.09
C GLU A 6 2.29 -8.05 11.05
N ALA A 7 2.30 -6.74 10.76
CA ALA A 7 1.56 -5.75 11.53
C ALA A 7 0.04 -5.98 11.49
N ALA A 8 -0.51 -6.33 10.33
CA ALA A 8 -1.91 -6.71 10.19
C ALA A 8 -2.24 -7.96 11.01
N GLN A 9 -1.41 -9.01 10.90
CA GLN A 9 -1.58 -10.25 11.66
C GLN A 9 -1.51 -10.02 13.17
N ALA A 10 -0.55 -9.21 13.65
CA ALA A 10 -0.40 -8.88 15.06
C ALA A 10 -1.61 -8.16 15.65
N ARG A 11 -2.40 -7.47 14.80
CA ARG A 11 -3.64 -6.77 15.18
C ARG A 11 -4.92 -7.58 14.92
N GLY A 12 -4.79 -8.84 14.51
CA GLY A 12 -5.95 -9.68 14.16
C GLY A 12 -6.69 -9.25 12.89
N LEU A 13 -6.03 -8.46 12.03
CA LEU A 13 -6.60 -7.95 10.78
C LEU A 13 -6.34 -8.91 9.62
N PRO A 14 -7.18 -8.89 8.56
CA PRO A 14 -6.94 -9.69 7.36
C PRO A 14 -5.64 -9.27 6.65
N PRO A 15 -5.08 -10.13 5.79
CA PRO A 15 -3.87 -9.80 5.03
C PRO A 15 -4.08 -8.58 4.12
N PRO A 16 -3.03 -7.78 3.87
CA PRO A 16 -3.12 -6.59 3.04
C PRO A 16 -3.52 -6.92 1.60
N ARG A 17 -4.38 -6.08 1.02
CA ARG A 17 -4.77 -6.11 -0.39
C ARG A 17 -4.23 -4.88 -1.10
N TYR A 18 -3.79 -5.05 -2.33
CA TYR A 18 -3.26 -3.98 -3.17
C TYR A 18 -4.18 -3.76 -4.36
N VAL A 19 -4.51 -2.51 -4.65
CA VAL A 19 -5.38 -2.11 -5.75
C VAL A 19 -4.70 -1.00 -6.54
N ILE A 20 -4.60 -1.15 -7.86
CA ILE A 20 -4.19 -0.06 -8.73
C ILE A 20 -5.39 0.88 -8.86
N VAL A 21 -5.24 2.10 -8.39
CA VAL A 21 -6.29 3.12 -8.39
C VAL A 21 -6.10 4.16 -9.49
N GLY A 22 -4.93 4.16 -10.15
CA GLY A 22 -4.66 5.04 -11.28
C GLY A 22 -3.39 4.67 -12.02
N GLU A 23 -3.37 5.00 -13.31
CA GLU A 23 -2.17 4.96 -14.15
C GLU A 23 -2.16 6.24 -15.01
N SER A 24 -1.05 6.95 -15.04
CA SER A 24 -0.93 8.23 -15.75
C SER A 24 0.46 8.39 -16.39
N GLY A 25 0.59 9.32 -17.34
CA GLY A 25 1.86 9.60 -18.04
C GLY A 25 2.07 8.81 -19.33
N PRO A 26 3.07 9.20 -20.15
CA PRO A 26 3.38 8.56 -21.42
C PRO A 26 4.01 7.17 -21.21
N ASP A 27 4.00 6.30 -22.22
CA ASP A 27 4.46 4.90 -22.11
C ASP A 27 5.88 4.74 -21.52
N HIS A 28 6.77 5.71 -21.79
CA HIS A 28 8.14 5.72 -21.28
C HIS A 28 8.31 6.39 -19.90
N ALA A 29 7.25 6.99 -19.34
CA ALA A 29 7.24 7.64 -18.04
C ALA A 29 5.89 7.44 -17.32
N LYS A 30 5.40 6.20 -17.32
CA LYS A 30 4.14 5.85 -16.68
C LYS A 30 4.30 5.88 -15.16
N THR A 31 3.36 6.53 -14.49
CA THR A 31 3.20 6.54 -13.04
C THR A 31 2.01 5.66 -12.67
N PHE A 32 2.18 4.84 -11.64
CA PHE A 32 1.18 3.94 -11.11
C PHE A 32 0.81 4.38 -9.71
N ALA A 33 -0.48 4.62 -9.48
CA ALA A 33 -1.05 4.86 -8.16
C ALA A 33 -1.61 3.55 -7.61
N VAL A 34 -1.09 3.14 -6.46
CA VAL A 34 -1.51 1.92 -5.76
C VAL A 34 -1.99 2.25 -4.37
N GLU A 35 -3.05 1.58 -3.97
CA GLU A 35 -3.62 1.63 -2.64
C GLU A 35 -3.46 0.27 -1.95
N ALA A 36 -2.78 0.27 -0.79
CA ALA A 36 -2.74 -0.82 0.16
C ALA A 36 -3.90 -0.69 1.15
N ARG A 37 -4.62 -1.77 1.39
CA ARG A 37 -5.78 -1.85 2.30
C ARG A 37 -5.59 -2.98 3.30
N VAL A 38 -5.90 -2.73 4.57
CA VAL A 38 -5.95 -3.75 5.63
C VAL A 38 -7.25 -3.58 6.42
N GLY A 39 -8.05 -4.64 6.54
CA GLY A 39 -9.37 -4.54 7.20
C GLY A 39 -10.32 -3.59 6.46
N GLY A 40 -11.17 -2.88 7.22
CA GLY A 40 -12.15 -1.91 6.67
C GLY A 40 -11.62 -0.47 6.57
N ASP A 41 -10.75 -0.06 7.50
CA ASP A 41 -10.44 1.36 7.72
C ASP A 41 -8.99 1.74 7.38
N TRP A 42 -8.07 0.77 7.33
CA TRP A 42 -6.65 1.06 7.07
C TRP A 42 -6.38 1.15 5.58
N ILE A 43 -6.07 2.37 5.14
CA ILE A 43 -5.73 2.66 3.74
C ILE A 43 -4.43 3.47 3.64
N GLY A 44 -3.49 3.00 2.83
CA GLY A 44 -2.28 3.72 2.44
C GLY A 44 -2.16 3.76 0.93
N GLN A 45 -1.88 4.92 0.35
CA GLN A 45 -1.77 5.10 -1.10
C GLN A 45 -0.42 5.71 -1.44
N ALA A 46 0.16 5.27 -2.56
CA ALA A 46 1.39 5.85 -3.08
C ALA A 46 1.49 5.72 -4.60
N GLU A 47 2.34 6.56 -5.16
CA GLU A 47 2.65 6.59 -6.59
C GLU A 47 4.12 6.25 -6.85
N ALA A 48 4.36 5.52 -7.94
CA ALA A 48 5.70 5.23 -8.43
C ALA A 48 5.74 4.90 -9.92
N LEU A 49 6.94 4.89 -10.50
CA LEU A 49 7.19 4.56 -11.91
C LEU A 49 6.96 3.07 -12.25
N THR A 50 6.77 2.21 -11.25
CA THR A 50 6.43 0.80 -11.45
C THR A 50 5.35 0.38 -10.45
N LYS A 51 4.49 -0.57 -10.87
CA LYS A 51 3.44 -1.15 -10.01
C LYS A 51 4.01 -1.67 -8.69
N LYS A 52 5.11 -2.43 -8.75
CA LYS A 52 5.79 -2.98 -7.57
C LYS A 52 6.31 -1.90 -6.62
N ALA A 53 6.91 -0.83 -7.15
CA ALA A 53 7.39 0.27 -6.31
C ALA A 53 6.22 1.03 -5.65
N ALA A 54 5.12 1.20 -6.37
CA ALA A 54 3.91 1.84 -5.84
C ALA A 54 3.29 0.98 -4.73
N GLU A 55 3.20 -0.34 -4.91
CA GLU A 55 2.76 -1.30 -3.88
C GLU A 55 3.63 -1.20 -2.62
N GLN A 56 4.96 -1.23 -2.77
CA GLN A 56 5.89 -1.16 -1.64
C GLN A 56 5.75 0.15 -0.87
N LYS A 57 5.66 1.29 -1.58
CA LYS A 57 5.44 2.59 -0.95
C LYS A 57 4.07 2.68 -0.27
N ALA A 58 3.02 2.19 -0.91
CA ALA A 58 1.67 2.18 -0.34
C ALA A 58 1.63 1.33 0.94
N ALA A 59 2.35 0.20 0.96
CA ALA A 59 2.51 -0.64 2.14
C ALA A 59 3.23 0.09 3.27
N GLN A 60 4.29 0.83 2.95
CA GLN A 60 5.06 1.62 3.91
C GLN A 60 4.20 2.72 4.54
N VAL A 61 3.51 3.51 3.71
CA VAL A 61 2.57 4.55 4.17
C VAL A 61 1.53 3.96 5.12
N LEU A 62 0.98 2.78 4.78
CA LEU A 62 -0.01 2.13 5.63
C LEU A 62 0.58 1.64 6.95
N LEU A 63 1.76 1.05 6.91
CA LEU A 63 2.45 0.57 8.10
C LEU A 63 2.74 1.72 9.07
N GLU A 64 3.20 2.87 8.55
CA GLU A 64 3.44 4.09 9.34
C GLU A 64 2.14 4.60 9.98
N LYS A 65 1.04 4.65 9.22
CA LYS A 65 -0.30 5.03 9.76
C LYS A 65 -0.75 4.10 10.87
N MET A 66 -0.58 2.79 10.68
CA MET A 66 -0.91 1.78 11.69
C MET A 66 -0.07 2.02 12.95
N ALA A 67 1.24 2.24 12.81
CA ALA A 67 2.14 2.49 13.93
C ALA A 67 1.78 3.77 14.72
N ALA A 68 1.46 4.87 14.02
CA ALA A 68 1.14 6.16 14.63
C ALA A 68 -0.22 6.21 15.38
N SER A 69 -1.08 5.21 15.16
CA SER A 69 -2.41 5.13 15.79
C SER A 69 -2.46 4.17 16.98
N THR A 70 -1.30 3.95 17.61
CA THR A 70 -1.12 3.12 18.82
C THR A 70 -0.97 4.05 20.02
#